data_AF-A0AAC9LPK6-F1
#
_entry.id   AF-A0AAC9LPK6-F1
#
_cell.length_a   1.000
_cell.length_b   1.000
_cell.length_c   1.000
_cell.angle_alpha   90.00
_cell.angle_beta   90.00
_cell.angle_gamma   90.00
#
_symmetry.space_group_name_H-M   'P 1'
#
loop_
_entity.id
_entity.type
_entity.pdbx_description
1 polymer ?
#
loop_
_entity_poly.entity_id
_entity_poly.type
_entity_poly.pdbx_seq_one_letter_code
_entity_poly.pdbx_strand_id
1 'polypeptide(L)'
;MANKRDLKKDINYVLGDIIEAVYVWEYTNPDKETKKSEVIIDDAIIIFDELIAKVNAKDVENKKAHFKSINLELETKGRELIERINKL
;
A
#
# COMPACT_ATOMS: atom_id res chain seq x y z
N MET A 1 2.72 -14.86 -16.29
CA MET A 1 1.62 -14.51 -15.35
C MET A 1 2.27 -14.15 -14.04
N ALA A 2 2.10 -12.92 -13.54
CA ALA A 2 2.54 -12.58 -12.19
C ALA A 2 1.86 -13.58 -11.25
N ASN A 3 2.65 -14.48 -10.67
CA ASN A 3 2.11 -15.50 -9.79
C ASN A 3 1.79 -14.85 -8.44
N LYS A 4 1.02 -15.54 -7.59
CA LYS A 4 0.64 -15.06 -6.25
C LYS A 4 1.81 -14.49 -5.43
N ARG A 5 3.03 -15.04 -5.59
CA ARG A 5 4.23 -14.57 -4.90
C ARG A 5 4.70 -13.22 -5.42
N ASP A 6 4.63 -13.00 -6.73
CA ASP A 6 5.04 -11.71 -7.33
C ASP A 6 4.08 -10.60 -6.89
N LEU A 7 2.77 -10.84 -6.91
CA LEU A 7 1.79 -9.85 -6.41
C LEU A 7 2.00 -9.50 -4.93
N LYS A 8 2.36 -10.47 -4.08
CA LYS A 8 2.72 -10.17 -2.69
C LYS A 8 3.96 -9.29 -2.60
N LYS A 9 4.97 -9.54 -3.44
CA LYS A 9 6.17 -8.69 -3.49
C LYS A 9 5.82 -7.29 -3.93
N ASP A 10 5.00 -7.14 -4.96
CA ASP A 10 4.56 -5.84 -5.45
C ASP A 10 3.82 -5.05 -4.36
N ILE A 11 2.91 -5.70 -3.62
CA ILE A 11 2.23 -5.08 -2.47
C ILE A 11 3.25 -4.65 -1.39
N ASN A 12 4.22 -5.51 -1.04
CA ASN A 12 5.26 -5.17 -0.07
C ASN A 12 6.14 -4.00 -0.52
N TYR A 13 6.58 -4.01 -1.77
CA TYR A 13 7.45 -2.97 -2.30
C TYR A 13 6.72 -1.64 -2.41
N VAL A 14 5.54 -1.62 -3.02
CA VAL A 14 4.79 -0.36 -3.22
C VAL A 14 4.41 0.28 -1.89
N LEU A 15 3.85 -0.47 -0.95
CA LEU A 15 3.44 0.09 0.34
C LEU A 15 4.64 0.37 1.25
N GLY A 16 5.70 -0.44 1.16
CA GLY A 16 6.96 -0.18 1.85
C GLY A 16 7.63 1.11 1.40
N ASP A 17 7.74 1.34 0.08
CA ASP A 17 8.30 2.56 -0.50
C ASP A 17 7.48 3.80 -0.11
N ILE A 18 6.15 3.66 -0.01
CA ILE A 18 5.27 4.75 0.45
C ILE A 18 5.54 5.07 1.93
N ILE A 19 5.66 4.05 2.80
CA ILE A 19 5.99 4.26 4.22
C ILE A 19 7.38 4.92 4.35
N GLU A 20 8.36 4.48 3.57
CA GLU A 20 9.69 5.10 3.54
C GLU A 20 9.60 6.58 3.10
N ALA A 21 8.80 6.89 2.07
CA ALA A 21 8.58 8.27 1.65
C ALA A 21 7.97 9.14 2.76
N VAL A 22 7.10 8.59 3.61
CA VAL A 22 6.58 9.30 4.80
C VAL A 22 7.71 9.58 5.79
N TYR A 23 8.57 8.61 6.09
CA TYR A 23 9.70 8.83 6.99
C TYR A 23 10.70 9.85 6.45
N VAL A 24 10.95 9.85 5.14
CA VAL A 24 11.77 10.89 4.49
C VAL A 24 11.12 12.26 4.64
N TRP A 25 9.80 12.37 4.49
CA TRP A 25 9.07 13.61 4.74
C TRP A 25 9.24 14.09 6.19
N GLU A 26 9.06 13.21 7.19
CA GLU A 26 9.23 13.58 8.60
C GLU A 26 10.67 14.04 8.90
N TYR A 27 11.66 13.32 8.39
CA TYR A 27 13.07 13.67 8.57
C TYR A 27 13.43 15.02 7.94
N THR A 28 12.80 15.36 6.82
CA THR A 28 13.01 16.64 6.12
C THR A 28 12.17 17.79 6.67
N ASN A 29 11.21 17.50 7.56
CA ASN A 29 10.31 18.47 8.19
C ASN A 29 10.30 18.32 9.73
N PRO A 30 11.45 18.47 10.41
CA PRO A 30 11.59 18.15 11.85
C PRO A 30 10.79 19.07 12.79
N ASP A 31 10.29 20.20 12.28
CA ASP A 31 9.46 21.17 12.99
C ASP A 31 7.95 20.93 12.81
N LYS A 32 7.54 19.98 11.97
CA LYS A 32 6.14 19.63 11.73
C LYS A 32 5.64 18.57 12.71
N GLU A 33 4.33 18.60 12.99
CA GLU A 33 3.68 17.54 13.78
C GLU A 33 3.58 16.25 12.97
N THR A 34 4.01 15.13 13.57
CA THR A 34 4.07 13.81 12.93
C THR A 34 2.75 13.05 12.93
N LYS A 35 1.73 13.48 13.68
CA LYS A 35 0.47 12.73 13.79
C LYS A 35 -0.19 12.48 12.43
N LYS A 36 -0.10 13.43 11.49
CA LYS A 36 -0.70 13.27 10.16
C LYS A 36 0.08 12.29 9.29
N SER A 37 1.40 12.28 9.38
CA SER A 37 2.26 11.32 8.68
C SER A 37 2.12 9.92 9.29
N GLU A 38 2.08 9.80 10.61
CA GLU A 38 1.82 8.54 11.34
C GLU A 38 0.51 7.87 10.87
N VAL A 39 -0.58 8.64 10.70
CA VAL A 39 -1.85 8.11 10.19
C VAL A 39 -1.71 7.59 8.74
N ILE A 40 -0.84 8.17 7.90
CA ILE A 40 -0.59 7.65 6.55
C ILE A 40 0.15 6.30 6.62
N ILE A 41 1.07 6.13 7.58
CA ILE A 41 1.78 4.87 7.82
C ILE A 41 0.79 3.80 8.28
N ASP A 42 -0.05 4.11 9.25
CA ASP A 42 -1.08 3.20 9.77
C ASP A 42 -2.02 2.74 8.64
N ASP A 43 -2.51 3.67 7.83
CA ASP A 43 -3.38 3.35 6.70
C ASP A 43 -2.67 2.48 5.64
N ALA A 44 -1.38 2.73 5.37
CA ALA A 44 -0.60 1.89 4.48
C ALA A 44 -0.48 0.45 5.00
N ILE A 45 -0.32 0.26 6.31
CA ILE A 45 -0.28 -1.07 6.95
C ILE A 45 -1.64 -1.76 6.88
N ILE A 46 -2.73 -1.04 7.11
CA ILE A 46 -4.09 -1.59 6.99
C ILE A 46 -4.35 -2.07 5.56
N ILE A 47 -4.04 -1.23 4.56
CA ILE A 47 -4.17 -1.59 3.14
C ILE A 47 -3.31 -2.81 2.82
N PHE A 48 -2.09 -2.89 3.35
CA PHE A 48 -1.22 -4.05 3.18
C PHE A 48 -1.91 -5.34 3.66
N ASP A 49 -2.39 -5.35 4.89
CA ASP A 49 -3.04 -6.52 5.49
C ASP A 49 -4.28 -6.96 4.70
N GLU A 50 -5.12 -6.00 4.28
CA GLU A 50 -6.31 -6.25 3.47
C GLU A 50 -5.95 -6.89 2.12
N LEU A 51 -4.98 -6.32 1.40
CA LEU A 51 -4.57 -6.84 0.10
C LEU A 51 -3.92 -8.22 0.25
N ILE A 52 -3.08 -8.45 1.27
CA ILE A 52 -2.48 -9.76 1.53
C ILE A 52 -3.54 -10.81 1.87
N ALA A 53 -4.56 -10.46 2.66
CA ALA A 53 -5.69 -11.34 2.93
C ALA A 53 -6.42 -11.72 1.64
N LYS A 54 -6.73 -10.75 0.77
CA LYS A 54 -7.35 -10.98 -0.55
C LYS A 54 -6.49 -11.87 -1.44
N VAL A 55 -5.18 -11.66 -1.48
CA VAL A 55 -4.24 -12.51 -2.24
C VAL A 55 -4.22 -13.95 -1.71
N ASN A 56 -4.48 -14.13 -0.41
CA ASN A 56 -4.47 -15.44 0.24
C ASN A 56 -5.81 -16.20 0.18
N ALA A 57 -6.89 -15.56 -0.27
CA ALA A 57 -8.19 -16.19 -0.45
C ALA A 57 -8.08 -17.48 -1.29
N LYS A 58 -8.68 -18.57 -0.79
CA LYS A 58 -8.59 -19.91 -1.40
C LYS A 58 -9.77 -20.19 -2.33
N ASP A 59 -10.95 -19.67 -2.00
CA ASP A 59 -12.21 -19.92 -2.70
C ASP A 59 -12.53 -18.80 -3.69
N VAL A 60 -11.75 -18.74 -4.77
CA VAL A 60 -11.90 -17.75 -5.83
C VAL A 60 -12.21 -18.44 -7.13
N GLU A 61 -13.41 -18.20 -7.65
CA GLU A 61 -13.92 -18.79 -8.89
C GLU A 61 -13.07 -18.35 -10.11
N ASN A 62 -12.89 -17.03 -10.30
CA ASN A 62 -12.06 -16.47 -11.36
C ASN A 62 -10.77 -15.85 -10.83
N LYS A 63 -9.74 -16.70 -10.62
CA LYS A 63 -8.43 -16.28 -10.10
C LYS A 63 -7.76 -15.17 -10.92
N LYS A 64 -7.93 -15.19 -12.25
CA LYS A 64 -7.33 -14.18 -13.13
C LYS A 64 -7.96 -12.80 -12.91
N ALA A 65 -9.29 -12.74 -12.84
CA ALA A 65 -10.01 -11.51 -12.56
C ALA A 65 -9.68 -10.99 -11.15
N HIS A 66 -9.63 -11.88 -10.17
CA HIS A 66 -9.31 -11.56 -8.77
C HIS A 66 -7.91 -10.96 -8.59
N PHE A 67 -6.86 -11.59 -9.11
CA PHE A 67 -5.53 -11.02 -9.00
C PHE A 67 -5.37 -9.72 -9.79
N LYS A 68 -6.14 -9.53 -10.88
CA LYS A 68 -6.18 -8.26 -11.61
C LYS A 68 -6.86 -7.17 -10.78
N SER A 69 -7.95 -7.45 -10.08
CA SER A 69 -8.63 -6.46 -9.24
C SER A 69 -7.77 -6.04 -8.06
N ILE A 70 -7.02 -6.96 -7.44
CA ILE A 70 -6.08 -6.63 -6.35
C ILE A 70 -4.97 -5.69 -6.84
N ASN A 71 -4.42 -5.91 -8.03
CA ASN A 71 -3.43 -4.99 -8.62
C ASN A 71 -4.00 -3.58 -8.81
N LEU A 72 -5.21 -3.49 -9.38
CA LEU A 72 -5.88 -2.20 -9.58
C LEU A 72 -6.16 -1.49 -8.24
N GLU A 73 -6.53 -2.27 -7.23
CA GLU A 73 -6.77 -1.76 -5.88
C GLU A 73 -5.47 -1.24 -5.24
N LEU A 74 -4.36 -1.99 -5.36
CA LEU A 74 -3.03 -1.54 -4.93
C LEU A 74 -2.64 -0.22 -5.60
N GLU A 75 -2.80 -0.11 -6.92
CA GLU A 75 -2.49 1.12 -7.66
C GLU A 75 -3.33 2.31 -7.19
N THR A 76 -4.63 2.09 -7.00
CA THR A 76 -5.57 3.14 -6.56
C THR A 76 -5.24 3.61 -5.15
N LYS A 77 -5.09 2.67 -4.22
CA LYS A 77 -4.78 2.96 -2.82
C LYS A 77 -3.38 3.54 -2.64
N GLY A 78 -2.39 3.05 -3.38
CA GLY A 78 -1.05 3.62 -3.39
C GLY A 78 -1.05 5.09 -3.84
N ARG A 79 -1.82 5.42 -4.90
CA ARG A 79 -1.97 6.82 -5.34
C ARG A 79 -2.66 7.70 -4.30
N GLU A 80 -3.72 7.21 -3.66
CA GLU A 80 -4.41 7.92 -2.58
C GLU A 80 -3.44 8.26 -1.43
N LEU A 81 -2.56 7.33 -1.03
CA LEU A 81 -1.55 7.57 0.00
C LEU A 81 -0.51 8.60 -0.44
N ILE A 82 0.00 8.50 -1.67
CA ILE A 82 0.96 9.47 -2.22
C ILE A 82 0.36 10.88 -2.27
N GLU A 83 -0.92 11.00 -2.66
CA GLU A 83 -1.60 12.29 -2.65
C GLU A 83 -1.73 12.89 -1.24
N ARG A 84 -1.87 12.05 -0.21
CA ARG A 84 -1.90 12.51 1.18
C ARG A 84 -0.54 12.99 1.64
N ILE A 85 0.53 12.29 1.27
CA ILE A 85 1.91 12.71 1.54
C ILE A 85 2.18 14.08 0.94
N ASN A 86 1.77 14.31 -0.31
CA ASN A 86 1.93 15.60 -0.98
C ASN A 86 1.13 16.76 -0.35
N LYS A 87 0.19 16.47 0.56
CA LYS A 87 -0.67 17.45 1.25
C LYS A 87 -0.28 17.65 2.72
N LEU A 88 0.76 16.98 3.20
CA LEU A 88 1.34 17.20 4.54
C LEU A 88 2.07 18.54 4.62
#